data_AF-A0A800LXQ3-F1
#
_entry.id   AF-A0A800LXQ3-F1
#
_cell.length_a   1.000
_cell.length_b   1.000
_cell.length_c   1.000
_cell.angle_alpha   90.00
_cell.angle_beta   90.00
_cell.angle_gamma   90.00
#
_symmetry.space_group_name_H-M   'P 1'
#
loop_
_entity.id
_entity.type
_entity.pdbx_description
1 polymer ?
#
loop_
_entity_poly.entity_id
_entity_poly.type
_entity_poly.pdbx_seq_one_letter_code
_entity_poly.pdbx_strand_id
1 'polypeptide(L)'
;MIDKLHTIITRYDELADLMSQPGAMQDMKAFTKLAREHSGLTELVEHSKKYIYTYEQLQEDEEILNGDDPELKELVKDEIGPLKEDIAKQEE
;
A
#
# COMPACT_ATOMS: atom_id res chain seq x y z
N MET A 1 0.19 -7.25 9.85
CA MET A 1 -0.92 -7.05 8.88
C MET A 1 -0.36 -6.39 7.63
N ILE A 2 0.27 -5.22 7.79
CA ILE A 2 1.11 -4.54 6.78
C ILE A 2 2.04 -5.49 6.02
N ASP A 3 2.75 -6.41 6.69
CA ASP A 3 3.65 -7.38 6.02
C ASP A 3 2.93 -8.26 4.97
N LYS A 4 1.66 -8.62 5.22
CA LYS A 4 0.86 -9.40 4.28
C LYS A 4 0.47 -8.54 3.07
N LEU A 5 0.13 -7.28 3.30
CA LEU A 5 -0.16 -6.31 2.24
C LEU A 5 1.07 -6.07 1.37
N HIS A 6 2.26 -5.92 1.97
CA HIS A 6 3.52 -5.87 1.24
C HIS A 6 3.76 -7.12 0.40
N THR A 7 3.49 -8.31 0.93
CA THR A 7 3.62 -9.56 0.16
C THR A 7 2.72 -9.57 -1.08
N ILE A 8 1.49 -9.06 -0.96
CA ILE A 8 0.55 -8.94 -2.09
C ILE A 8 1.06 -7.92 -3.12
N ILE A 9 1.56 -6.77 -2.66
CA ILE A 9 2.14 -5.73 -3.52
C ILE A 9 3.37 -6.27 -4.26
N THR A 10 4.27 -6.95 -3.56
CA THR A 10 5.44 -7.61 -4.16
C THR A 10 5.01 -8.60 -5.24
N ARG A 11 4.01 -9.44 -4.96
CA ARG A 11 3.49 -10.39 -5.95
C ARG A 11 2.94 -9.69 -7.18
N TYR A 12 2.23 -8.58 -7.00
CA TYR A 12 1.70 -7.78 -8.09
C TYR A 12 2.81 -7.17 -8.95
N ASP A 13 3.83 -6.58 -8.32
CA ASP A 13 4.97 -5.98 -9.02
C ASP A 13 5.78 -7.06 -9.76
N GLU A 14 5.97 -8.25 -9.17
CA GLU A 14 6.59 -9.40 -9.83
C GLU A 14 5.85 -9.83 -11.11
N LEU A 15 4.51 -9.84 -11.08
CA LEU A 15 3.70 -10.19 -12.25
C LEU A 15 3.86 -9.14 -13.36
N ALA A 16 3.91 -7.86 -12.99
CA ALA A 16 4.15 -6.76 -13.92
C ALA A 16 5.55 -6.87 -14.55
N ASP A 17 6.57 -7.14 -13.74
CA ASP A 17 7.94 -7.34 -14.20
C ASP A 17 8.05 -8.50 -15.19
N LEU A 18 7.44 -9.65 -14.87
CA LEU A 18 7.40 -10.82 -15.76
C LEU A 18 6.72 -10.51 -17.10
N MET A 19 5.66 -9.70 -17.10
CA MET A 19 4.97 -9.26 -18.32
C MET A 19 5.80 -8.27 -19.14
N SER A 20 6.70 -7.52 -18.51
CA SER A 20 7.56 -6.53 -19.17
C SER A 20 8.80 -7.16 -19.84
N GLN A 21 9.12 -8.42 -19.55
CA GLN A 21 10.35 -9.05 -20.04
C GLN A 21 10.38 -9.20 -21.57
N PRO A 22 11.55 -9.05 -22.21
CA PRO A 22 11.72 -9.32 -23.64
C PRO A 22 11.51 -10.82 -23.91
N GLY A 23 10.31 -11.20 -24.33
CA GLY A 23 9.92 -12.60 -24.52
C GLY A 23 8.62 -12.99 -23.84
N ALA A 24 8.07 -12.14 -22.95
CA ALA A 24 6.79 -12.40 -22.28
C ALA A 24 5.65 -12.67 -23.28
N MET A 25 5.70 -12.02 -24.45
CA MET A 25 4.72 -12.19 -25.52
C MET A 25 5.00 -13.39 -26.46
N GLN A 26 6.09 -14.14 -26.28
CA GLN A 26 6.36 -15.34 -27.09
C GLN A 26 5.39 -16.48 -26.75
N ASP A 27 4.95 -16.58 -25.49
CA ASP A 27 3.90 -17.48 -25.05
C ASP A 27 2.65 -16.68 -24.65
N MET A 28 1.73 -16.49 -25.59
CA MET A 28 0.47 -15.78 -25.35
C MET A 28 -0.40 -16.42 -24.26
N LYS A 29 -0.30 -17.73 -24.06
CA LYS A 29 -1.10 -18.43 -23.03
C LYS A 29 -0.56 -18.12 -21.65
N ALA A 30 0.76 -18.11 -21.49
CA ALA A 30 1.42 -17.68 -20.25
C ALA A 30 1.16 -16.19 -19.97
N PHE A 31 1.33 -15.32 -20.98
CA PHE A 31 1.07 -13.88 -20.86
C PHE A 31 -0.37 -13.58 -20.40
N THR A 32 -1.36 -14.22 -21.02
CA THR A 32 -2.77 -14.03 -20.65
C THR A 32 -3.05 -14.47 -19.20
N LYS A 33 -2.37 -15.52 -18.72
CA LYS A 33 -2.49 -15.97 -17.33
C LYS A 33 -1.92 -14.93 -16.36
N LEU A 34 -0.71 -14.43 -16.63
CA LEU A 34 -0.07 -13.39 -15.82
C LEU A 34 -0.91 -12.11 -15.78
N ALA A 35 -1.41 -11.66 -16.94
CA ALA A 35 -2.25 -10.46 -17.04
C ALA A 35 -3.54 -10.57 -16.23
N ARG A 36 -4.19 -11.75 -16.25
CA ARG A 36 -5.40 -12.01 -15.43
C ARG A 36 -5.10 -12.01 -13.94
N GLU A 37 -3.99 -12.64 -13.53
CA GLU A 37 -3.56 -12.66 -12.13
C GLU A 37 -3.25 -11.24 -11.64
N HIS A 38 -2.48 -10.47 -12.42
CA HIS A 38 -2.14 -9.08 -12.14
C HIS A 38 -3.40 -8.20 -12.04
N SER A 39 -4.31 -8.28 -13.02
CA SER A 39 -5.57 -7.51 -12.98
C SER A 39 -6.47 -7.88 -11.81
N GLY A 40 -6.42 -9.14 -11.36
CA GLY A 40 -7.18 -9.59 -10.20
C GLY A 40 -6.62 -9.08 -8.87
N LEU A 41 -5.36 -8.64 -8.86
CA LEU A 41 -4.71 -8.07 -7.68
C LEU A 41 -4.71 -6.53 -7.69
N THR A 42 -4.96 -5.87 -8.81
CA THR A 42 -4.88 -4.40 -8.96
C THR A 42 -5.67 -3.67 -7.88
N GLU A 43 -6.97 -3.96 -7.74
CA GLU A 43 -7.84 -3.29 -6.77
C GLU A 43 -7.33 -3.51 -5.33
N LEU A 44 -7.02 -4.76 -4.97
CA LEU A 44 -6.49 -5.08 -3.64
C LEU A 44 -5.17 -4.34 -3.36
N VAL A 45 -4.29 -4.23 -4.34
CA VAL A 45 -3.01 -3.53 -4.23
C VAL A 45 -3.20 -2.02 -4.09
N GLU A 46 -4.13 -1.42 -4.83
CA GLU A 46 -4.47 0.00 -4.70
C GLU A 46 -4.98 0.32 -3.29
N HIS A 47 -5.92 -0.49 -2.78
CA HIS A 47 -6.41 -0.36 -1.40
C HIS A 47 -5.28 -0.60 -0.37
N SER A 48 -4.43 -1.61 -0.60
CA SER A 48 -3.29 -1.93 0.27
C SER A 48 -2.29 -0.78 0.35
N LYS A 49 -1.92 -0.19 -0.80
CA LYS A 49 -0.99 0.94 -0.86
C LYS A 49 -1.56 2.17 -0.15
N LYS A 50 -2.86 2.43 -0.31
CA LYS A 50 -3.55 3.52 0.40
C LYS A 50 -3.52 3.30 1.91
N TYR A 51 -3.81 2.09 2.36
CA TYR A 51 -3.77 1.73 3.78
C TYR A 51 -2.38 1.88 4.39
N ILE A 52 -1.36 1.33 3.74
CA ILE A 52 0.02 1.45 4.21
C ILE A 52 0.42 2.93 4.30
N TYR A 53 0.09 3.73 3.30
CA TYR A 53 0.40 5.16 3.29
C TYR A 53 -0.27 5.93 4.44
N THR A 54 -1.56 5.69 4.70
CA THR A 54 -2.27 6.33 5.83
C THR A 54 -1.73 5.83 7.17
N TYR A 55 -1.38 4.55 7.27
CA TYR A 55 -0.78 3.96 8.46
C TYR A 55 0.61 4.55 8.76
N GLU A 56 1.47 4.69 7.75
CA GLU A 56 2.80 5.29 7.89
C GLU A 56 2.72 6.76 8.35
N GLN A 57 1.83 7.56 7.76
CA GLN A 57 1.56 8.94 8.23
C GLN A 57 1.15 8.96 9.70
N LEU A 58 0.24 8.07 10.10
CA LEU A 58 -0.18 7.99 11.49
C LEU A 58 1.00 7.66 12.41
N GLN A 59 1.89 6.75 12.00
CA GLN A 59 3.07 6.41 12.78
C GLN A 59 4.04 7.60 12.89
N GLU A 60 4.29 8.31 11.80
CA GLU A 60 5.13 9.52 11.79
C GLU A 60 4.54 10.60 12.72
N ASP A 61 3.24 10.84 12.64
CA ASP A 61 2.54 11.80 13.50
C ASP A 61 2.58 11.38 14.98
N GLU A 62 2.42 10.09 15.28
CA GLU A 62 2.55 9.56 16.63
C GLU A 62 4.00 9.67 17.15
N GLU A 63 5.01 9.50 16.31
CA GLU A 63 6.41 9.74 16.67
C GLU A 63 6.66 11.22 16.99
N ILE A 64 6.14 12.14 16.16
CA ILE A 64 6.22 13.59 16.40
C ILE A 64 5.51 13.96 17.70
N LEU A 65 4.32 13.41 17.95
CA LEU A 65 3.56 13.65 19.17
C LEU A 65 4.34 13.22 20.44
N ASN A 66 5.12 12.14 20.32
CA ASN A 66 5.98 11.62 21.38
C ASN A 66 7.35 12.30 21.47
N GLY A 67 7.70 13.17 20.53
CA GLY A 67 8.97 13.92 20.52
C GLY A 67 9.06 15.00 21.61
N ASP A 68 9.95 15.98 21.44
CA ASP A 68 10.13 17.06 22.44
C ASP A 68 9.70 18.44 21.93
N ASP A 69 9.35 18.58 20.65
CA ASP A 69 8.99 19.86 20.02
C ASP A 69 7.50 20.20 20.21
N PRO A 70 7.15 21.18 21.05
CA PRO A 70 5.76 21.52 21.33
C PRO A 70 5.01 22.10 20.12
N GLU A 71 5.69 22.77 19.19
CA GLU A 71 5.06 23.34 18.00
C GLU A 71 4.65 22.23 17.03
N LEU A 72 5.54 21.25 16.83
CA LEU A 72 5.23 20.09 15.99
C LEU A 72 4.16 19.19 16.62
N LYS A 73 4.15 19.05 17.96
CA LYS A 73 3.13 18.28 18.67
C LYS A 73 1.72 18.82 18.47
N GLU A 74 1.55 20.14 18.56
CA GLU A 74 0.22 20.74 18.37
C GLU A 74 -0.25 20.65 16.91
N LEU A 75 0.68 20.62 15.94
CA LEU A 75 0.37 20.40 14.54
C LEU A 75 -0.24 19.00 14.29
N VAL A 76 0.43 17.95 14.72
CA VAL A 76 0.03 16.55 14.41
C VAL A 76 -1.18 16.06 15.22
N LYS A 77 -1.48 16.72 16.34
CA LYS A 77 -2.57 16.32 17.25
C LYS A 77 -3.94 16.37 16.59
N ASP A 78 -4.14 17.33 15.69
CA ASP A 78 -5.37 17.48 14.91
C ASP A 78 -5.41 16.54 13.68
N GLU A 79 -4.27 16.00 13.25
CA GLU A 79 -4.13 15.12 12.08
C GLU A 79 -4.32 13.64 12.43
N ILE A 80 -3.87 13.22 13.61
CA ILE A 80 -3.96 11.82 14.09
C ILE A 80 -5.41 11.31 14.14
N GLY A 81 -6.37 12.16 14.53
CA GLY A 81 -7.78 11.78 14.64
C GLY A 81 -8.38 11.34 13.30
N PRO A 82 -8.36 12.21 12.28
CA PRO A 82 -8.75 11.88 10.91
C PRO A 82 -8.02 10.66 10.33
N LEU A 83 -6.71 10.54 10.55
CA LEU A 83 -5.92 9.39 10.05
C LEU A 83 -6.41 8.06 10.64
N LYS A 84 -6.73 8.02 11.94
CA LYS A 84 -7.30 6.82 12.59
C LYS A 84 -8.67 6.45 12.03
N GLU A 85 -9.52 7.44 11.76
CA GLU A 85 -10.83 7.20 11.17
C GLU A 85 -10.72 6.67 9.73
N ASP A 86 -9.80 7.21 8.94
CA ASP A 86 -9.55 6.75 7.58
C ASP A 86 -8.98 5.34 7.51
N ILE A 87 -8.09 4.96 8.43
CA ILE A 87 -7.60 3.59 8.58
C ILE A 87 -8.76 2.64 8.89
N ALA A 88 -9.61 2.98 9.86
CA ALA A 88 -10.74 2.13 10.23
C ALA A 88 -11.71 1.90 9.05
N LYS A 89 -11.98 2.93 8.23
CA LYS A 89 -12.81 2.82 7.02
C LYS A 89 -12.19 1.95 5.93
N GLN A 90 -10.87 1.81 5.92
CA GLN A 90 -10.15 0.99 4.93
C GLN A 90 -10.05 -0.48 5.36
N GLU A 91 -10.30 -0.79 6.64
CA GLU A 91 -10.34 -2.16 7.18
C GLU A 91 -11.73 -2.82 7.10
N GLU A 92 -12.78 -2.04 6.79
CA GLU A 92 -14.17 -2.50 6.60
C GLU A 92 -14.42 -3.07 5.20
#